data_AF-Q65XY9-F1
#
_entry.id   AF-Q65XY9-F1
#
_cell.length_a   1.000
_cell.length_b   1.000
_cell.length_c   1.000
_cell.angle_alpha   90.00
_cell.angle_beta   90.00
_cell.angle_gamma   90.00
#
_symmetry.space_group_name_H-M   'P 1'
#
loop_
_entity.id
_entity.type
_entity.pdbx_description
1 polymer ?
#
loop_
_entity_poly.entity_id
_entity_poly.type
_entity_poly.pdbx_seq_one_letter_code
_entity_poly.pdbx_strand_id
1 'polypeptide(L)'
;MNSKLLYFFATVLVCVNAEVYWEDEEGYPVSGQFSKRHPRDVTWDKQVGGGKVFGTLGQNDDGLFGKAGYNREIFNDDRGKLTGQAYGTRVLGPAGDSTNYGGRLDWANKNAEAAIDINRQIGGRSGMTATGSGVWDLDKNTRLSAGGMVSKEFGHRRPDVGVQAEFRHDW
;
A
#
# COMPACT_ATOMS: atom_id res chain seq x y z
N MET A 1 26.02 -3.81 -0.30
CA MET A 1 24.75 -3.08 -0.54
C MET A 1 24.67 -2.70 -2.00
N ASN A 2 23.71 -3.26 -2.74
CA ASN A 2 23.62 -3.10 -4.19
C ASN A 2 23.03 -1.73 -4.56
N SER A 3 23.92 -0.84 -5.01
CA SER A 3 23.65 0.53 -5.48
C SER A 3 22.48 0.64 -6.47
N LYS A 4 22.20 -0.41 -7.26
CA LYS A 4 21.08 -0.46 -8.23
C LYS A 4 19.69 -0.38 -7.59
N LEU A 5 19.53 -0.83 -6.34
CA LEU A 5 18.24 -0.77 -5.64
C LEU A 5 17.88 0.66 -5.21
N LEU A 6 18.89 1.46 -4.82
CA LEU A 6 18.74 2.86 -4.45
C LEU A 6 18.29 3.73 -5.64
N TYR A 7 18.82 3.47 -6.84
CA TYR A 7 18.42 4.20 -8.05
C TYR A 7 16.96 3.96 -8.45
N PHE A 8 16.42 2.77 -8.19
CA PHE A 8 15.01 2.46 -8.48
C PHE A 8 14.05 3.17 -7.51
N PHE A 9 14.42 3.24 -6.23
CA PHE A 9 13.65 4.02 -5.24
C PHE A 9 13.68 5.51 -5.54
N ALA A 10 14.82 6.05 -5.97
CA ALA A 10 14.95 7.46 -6.32
C ALA A 10 14.15 7.85 -7.57
N THR A 11 14.09 6.99 -8.60
CA THR A 11 13.35 7.27 -9.84
C THR A 11 11.83 7.27 -9.62
N VAL A 12 11.30 6.37 -8.79
CA VAL A 12 9.87 6.39 -8.43
C VAL A 12 9.52 7.65 -7.62
N LEU A 13 10.42 8.12 -6.75
CA LEU A 13 10.24 9.38 -6.01
C LEU A 13 10.26 10.62 -6.92
N VAL A 14 11.10 10.65 -7.96
CA VAL A 14 11.13 11.77 -8.92
C VAL A 14 9.86 11.83 -9.77
N CYS A 15 9.30 10.68 -10.18
CA CYS A 15 8.05 10.65 -10.94
C CYS A 15 6.83 11.16 -10.16
N VAL A 16 6.86 11.16 -8.83
CA VAL A 16 5.76 11.68 -7.98
C VAL A 16 5.89 13.19 -7.72
N ASN A 17 7.07 13.77 -7.99
CA ASN A 17 7.36 15.20 -7.80
C ASN A 17 7.48 16.00 -9.11
N ALA A 18 7.12 15.41 -10.26
CA ALA A 18 7.02 16.15 -11.50
C ALA A 18 5.83 17.11 -11.43
N GLU A 19 6.07 18.34 -11.00
CA GLU A 19 5.18 19.47 -11.24
C GLU A 19 5.07 19.66 -12.75
N VAL A 20 3.83 19.65 -13.27
CA VAL A 20 3.56 19.89 -14.69
C VAL A 20 3.77 21.38 -14.95
N TYR A 21 4.92 21.72 -15.53
CA TYR A 21 5.17 23.03 -16.13
C TYR A 21 4.38 23.12 -17.44
N TRP A 22 3.37 23.99 -17.48
CA TRP A 22 2.65 24.31 -18.71
C TRP A 22 3.29 25.55 -19.32
N GLU A 23 3.97 25.40 -20.45
CA GLU A 23 4.22 26.52 -21.37
C GLU A 23 2.98 26.67 -22.27
N ASP A 24 2.38 27.85 -22.22
CA ASP A 24 1.32 28.26 -23.15
C ASP A 24 1.94 28.44 -24.54
N GLU A 25 1.81 27.40 -25.39
CA GLU A 25 1.99 27.56 -26.84
C GLU A 25 0.67 27.33 -27.60
N GLU A 26 0.49 28.20 -28.59
CA GLU A 26 -0.71 28.52 -29.32
C GLU A 26 -1.38 27.35 -30.07
N GLY A 27 -2.72 27.35 -30.02
CA GLY A 27 -3.55 27.27 -31.22
C GLY A 27 -3.67 25.96 -31.99
N TYR A 28 -4.55 25.06 -31.55
CA TYR A 28 -5.22 24.09 -32.45
C TYR A 28 -6.73 23.97 -32.11
N PRO A 29 -7.65 24.20 -33.06
CA PRO A 29 -9.08 24.06 -32.80
C PRO A 29 -9.48 22.59 -32.94
N VAL A 30 -9.52 21.85 -31.84
CA VAL A 30 -10.16 20.52 -31.83
C VAL A 30 -11.67 20.70 -31.68
N SER A 31 -12.33 20.92 -32.83
CA SER A 31 -13.76 20.62 -32.96
C SER A 31 -13.94 19.11 -33.03
N GLY A 32 -14.61 18.53 -32.03
CA GLY A 32 -14.86 17.09 -32.00
C GLY A 32 -15.59 16.66 -30.74
N GLN A 33 -16.91 16.56 -30.83
CA GLN A 33 -17.82 15.83 -29.94
C GLN A 33 -17.36 15.68 -28.48
N PHE A 34 -17.84 16.59 -27.63
CA PHE A 34 -17.95 16.33 -26.19
C PHE A 34 -18.96 15.20 -25.96
N SER A 35 -18.55 13.95 -26.21
CA SER A 35 -19.11 12.83 -25.45
C SER A 35 -18.86 13.18 -23.98
N LYS A 36 -19.91 13.28 -23.16
CA LYS A 36 -19.79 13.39 -21.71
C LYS A 36 -18.99 12.19 -21.21
N ARG A 37 -17.66 12.31 -21.18
CA ARG A 37 -16.77 11.32 -20.60
C ARG A 37 -17.08 11.34 -19.11
N HIS A 38 -17.78 10.31 -18.63
CA HIS A 38 -17.78 10.04 -17.21
C HIS A 38 -16.32 9.89 -16.79
N PRO A 39 -15.87 10.49 -15.68
CA PRO A 39 -14.57 10.19 -15.11
C PRO A 39 -14.47 8.67 -14.95
N ARG A 40 -13.56 8.03 -15.68
CA ARG A 40 -13.30 6.60 -15.53
C ARG A 40 -11.97 6.47 -14.86
N ASP A 41 -11.98 5.88 -13.67
CA ASP A 41 -10.77 5.47 -12.99
C ASP A 41 -9.97 4.53 -13.89
N VAL A 42 -8.74 4.91 -14.20
CA VAL A 42 -7.79 4.10 -14.94
C VAL A 42 -7.02 3.27 -13.94
N THR A 43 -7.27 1.97 -13.91
CA THR A 43 -6.54 1.02 -13.07
C THR A 43 -5.58 0.20 -13.91
N TRP A 44 -4.36 0.01 -13.43
CA TRP A 44 -3.38 -0.90 -14.00
C TRP A 44 -2.92 -1.92 -12.97
N ASP A 45 -2.71 -3.14 -13.44
CA ASP A 45 -2.14 -4.23 -12.68
C ASP A 45 -1.26 -5.03 -13.65
N LYS A 46 0.05 -4.98 -13.46
CA LYS A 46 1.02 -5.55 -14.41
C LYS A 46 2.20 -6.18 -13.70
N GLN A 47 2.56 -7.39 -14.12
CA GLN A 47 3.81 -8.04 -13.73
C GLN A 47 5.00 -7.29 -14.34
N VAL A 48 5.95 -6.88 -13.50
CA VAL A 48 7.17 -6.16 -13.88
C VAL A 48 8.36 -6.69 -13.06
N GLY A 49 9.32 -7.30 -13.74
CA GLY A 49 10.45 -7.95 -13.10
C GLY A 49 9.99 -9.12 -12.21
N GLY A 50 10.53 -9.20 -10.98
CA GLY A 50 10.18 -10.23 -10.00
C GLY A 50 8.94 -9.90 -9.15
N GLY A 51 8.06 -9.01 -9.60
CA GLY A 51 6.91 -8.55 -8.82
C GLY A 51 5.86 -7.86 -9.68
N LYS A 52 4.90 -7.21 -9.04
CA LYS A 52 3.69 -6.66 -9.65
C LYS A 52 3.55 -5.18 -9.34
N VAL A 53 3.47 -4.35 -10.38
CA VAL A 53 3.11 -2.93 -10.26
C VAL A 53 1.59 -2.83 -10.37
N PHE A 54 0.99 -2.08 -9.46
CA PHE A 54 -0.45 -1.83 -9.46
C PHE A 54 -0.71 -0.35 -9.20
N GLY A 55 -1.88 0.13 -9.61
CA GLY A 55 -2.29 1.49 -9.31
C GLY A 55 -3.61 1.87 -9.96
N THR A 56 -4.14 3.00 -9.52
CA THR A 56 -5.35 3.60 -10.05
C THR A 56 -5.15 5.11 -10.11
N LEU A 57 -5.51 5.72 -11.22
CA LEU A 57 -5.67 7.16 -11.35
C LEU A 57 -7.15 7.44 -11.63
N GLY A 58 -7.79 8.24 -10.81
CA GLY A 58 -9.21 8.52 -10.89
C GLY A 58 -9.50 9.98 -10.56
N GLN A 59 -10.71 10.40 -10.88
CA GLN A 59 -11.21 11.74 -10.60
C GLN A 59 -12.68 11.63 -10.18
N ASN A 60 -13.05 12.34 -9.14
CA ASN A 60 -14.43 12.52 -8.71
C ASN A 60 -14.78 14.01 -8.66
N ASP A 61 -16.01 14.33 -8.26
CA ASP A 61 -16.50 15.71 -8.15
C ASP A 61 -15.67 16.55 -7.15
N ASP A 62 -14.96 15.89 -6.24
CA ASP A 62 -14.16 16.47 -5.17
C ASP A 62 -12.64 16.46 -5.45
N GLY A 63 -12.18 16.05 -6.64
CA GLY A 63 -10.77 16.13 -7.01
C GLY A 63 -10.17 14.94 -7.78
N LEU A 64 -8.85 15.00 -7.97
CA LEU A 64 -8.04 13.97 -8.62
C LEU A 64 -7.38 13.09 -7.55
N PHE A 65 -7.43 11.78 -7.69
CA PHE A 65 -6.71 10.86 -6.83
C PHE A 65 -5.87 9.86 -7.64
N GLY A 66 -4.69 9.58 -7.13
CA GLY A 66 -3.77 8.58 -7.65
C GLY A 66 -3.33 7.66 -6.53
N LYS A 67 -3.26 6.35 -6.82
CA LYS A 67 -2.59 5.36 -5.99
C LYS A 67 -1.72 4.50 -6.87
N ALA A 68 -0.53 4.16 -6.39
CA ALA A 68 0.37 3.25 -7.06
C ALA A 68 1.18 2.45 -6.05
N GLY A 69 1.64 1.27 -6.46
CA GLY A 69 2.52 0.48 -5.64
C GLY A 69 3.19 -0.64 -6.40
N TYR A 70 4.15 -1.26 -5.73
CA TYR A 70 4.87 -2.42 -6.20
C TYR A 70 4.82 -3.48 -5.12
N ASN A 71 4.37 -4.68 -5.47
CA ASN A 71 4.38 -5.84 -4.60
C ASN A 71 5.34 -6.90 -5.14
N ARG A 72 6.14 -7.51 -4.28
CA ARG A 72 7.08 -8.55 -4.66
C ARG A 72 7.09 -9.67 -3.63
N GLU A 73 7.01 -10.89 -4.12
CA GLU A 73 7.36 -12.07 -3.33
C GLU A 73 8.88 -12.13 -3.18
N ILE A 74 9.35 -12.10 -1.93
CA ILE A 74 10.77 -12.16 -1.59
C ILE A 74 11.21 -13.62 -1.54
N PHE A 75 10.42 -14.47 -0.86
CA PHE A 75 10.57 -15.91 -0.88
C PHE A 75 9.23 -16.61 -0.62
N ASN A 76 9.18 -17.86 -1.06
CA ASN A 76 8.09 -18.80 -0.76
C ASN A 76 8.72 -20.19 -0.70
N ASP A 77 9.10 -20.60 0.51
CA ASP A 77 9.76 -21.87 0.78
C ASP A 77 9.15 -22.53 2.03
N ASP A 78 9.76 -23.62 2.50
CA ASP A 78 9.26 -24.38 3.65
C ASP A 78 9.15 -23.56 4.96
N ARG A 79 9.82 -22.40 5.03
CA ARG A 79 9.72 -21.47 6.18
C ARG A 79 8.47 -20.59 6.11
N GLY A 80 7.80 -20.54 4.96
CA GLY A 80 6.64 -19.70 4.68
C GLY A 80 6.82 -18.81 3.45
N LYS A 81 5.89 -17.88 3.29
CA LYS A 81 5.85 -16.89 2.23
C LYS A 81 6.11 -15.50 2.81
N LEU A 82 7.06 -14.77 2.22
CA LEU A 82 7.35 -13.39 2.55
C LEU A 82 7.09 -12.49 1.34
N THR A 83 6.19 -11.53 1.49
CA THR A 83 5.89 -10.52 0.47
C THR A 83 6.18 -9.12 0.97
N GLY A 84 6.89 -8.34 0.16
CA GLY A 84 7.16 -6.94 0.42
C GLY A 84 6.39 -6.05 -0.57
N GLN A 85 5.77 -5.01 -0.04
CA GLN A 85 5.03 -4.03 -0.81
C GLN A 85 5.53 -2.62 -0.49
N ALA A 86 5.62 -1.78 -1.51
CA ALA A 86 5.74 -0.34 -1.37
C ALA A 86 4.55 0.31 -2.08
N TYR A 87 3.97 1.35 -1.49
CA TYR A 87 2.79 2.01 -2.04
C TYR A 87 2.82 3.51 -1.77
N GLY A 88 2.06 4.25 -2.58
CA GLY A 88 1.87 5.68 -2.44
C GLY A 88 0.50 6.10 -2.95
N THR A 89 -0.04 7.13 -2.34
CA THR A 89 -1.27 7.78 -2.77
C THR A 89 -1.08 9.30 -2.81
N ARG A 90 -1.76 9.94 -3.75
CA ARG A 90 -1.87 11.39 -3.84
C ARG A 90 -3.31 11.75 -4.11
N VAL A 91 -3.84 12.70 -3.37
CA VAL A 91 -5.16 13.28 -3.58
C VAL A 91 -4.96 14.78 -3.75
N LEU A 92 -5.53 15.33 -4.81
CA LEU A 92 -5.62 16.76 -5.11
C LEU A 92 -7.09 17.14 -5.04
N GLY A 93 -7.46 17.98 -4.09
CA GLY A 93 -8.87 18.32 -3.87
C GLY A 93 -9.04 19.71 -3.25
N PRO A 94 -10.25 20.29 -3.32
CA PRO A 94 -10.52 21.63 -2.83
C PRO A 94 -10.39 21.76 -1.30
N ALA A 95 -10.46 20.64 -0.58
CA ALA A 95 -10.22 20.58 0.87
C ALA A 95 -8.73 20.46 1.25
N GLY A 96 -7.82 20.43 0.26
CA GLY A 96 -6.38 20.34 0.45
C GLY A 96 -5.77 19.08 -0.16
N ASP A 97 -4.49 19.17 -0.49
CA ASP A 97 -3.73 18.08 -1.08
C ASP A 97 -3.18 17.15 0.00
N SER A 98 -3.22 15.85 -0.26
CA SER A 98 -2.57 14.86 0.61
C SER A 98 -1.71 13.91 -0.19
N THR A 99 -0.50 13.65 0.30
CA THR A 99 0.39 12.64 -0.25
C THR A 99 0.78 11.69 0.87
N ASN A 100 0.53 10.40 0.68
CA ASN A 100 0.89 9.35 1.61
C ASN A 100 1.77 8.32 0.90
N TYR A 101 2.71 7.73 1.62
CA TYR A 101 3.50 6.62 1.12
C TYR A 101 3.83 5.69 2.27
N GLY A 102 4.08 4.42 1.93
CA GLY A 102 4.36 3.41 2.91
C GLY A 102 4.96 2.16 2.31
N GLY A 103 5.35 1.28 3.23
CA GLY A 103 5.89 -0.03 2.92
C GLY A 103 5.36 -1.05 3.90
N ARG A 104 4.97 -2.21 3.37
CA ARG A 104 4.44 -3.32 4.14
C ARG A 104 5.24 -4.58 3.85
N LEU A 105 5.48 -5.35 4.90
CA LEU A 105 6.10 -6.66 4.83
C LEU A 105 5.16 -7.66 5.49
N ASP A 106 4.72 -8.66 4.74
CA ASP A 106 3.84 -9.73 5.22
C ASP A 106 4.58 -11.05 5.14
N TRP A 107 4.65 -11.75 6.27
CA TRP A 107 5.15 -13.12 6.38
C TRP A 107 4.01 -14.03 6.84
N ALA A 108 3.83 -15.15 6.17
CA ALA A 108 2.86 -16.15 6.60
C ALA A 108 3.37 -17.57 6.34
N ASN A 109 3.03 -18.48 7.24
CA ASN A 109 3.16 -19.92 7.04
C ASN A 109 1.84 -20.61 7.42
N LYS A 110 1.83 -21.95 7.41
CA LYS A 110 0.63 -22.74 7.73
C LYS A 110 0.04 -22.50 9.12
N ASN A 111 0.85 -22.03 10.07
CA ASN A 111 0.49 -21.95 11.49
C ASN A 111 0.62 -20.53 12.06
N ALA A 112 1.13 -19.56 11.30
CA ALA A 112 1.42 -18.23 11.81
C ALA A 112 1.47 -17.19 10.69
N GLU A 113 1.11 -15.96 11.05
CA GLU A 113 1.18 -14.78 10.21
C GLU A 113 1.81 -13.64 11.00
N ALA A 114 2.63 -12.83 10.35
CA ALA A 114 3.15 -11.59 10.91
C ALA A 114 3.24 -10.54 9.81
N ALA A 115 2.85 -9.31 10.11
CA ALA A 115 2.97 -8.21 9.18
C ALA A 115 3.45 -6.94 9.86
N ILE A 116 4.27 -6.16 9.15
CA ILE A 116 4.72 -4.83 9.58
C ILE A 116 4.45 -3.85 8.44
N ASP A 117 3.74 -2.77 8.75
CA ASP A 117 3.42 -1.68 7.84
C ASP A 117 3.96 -0.37 8.42
N ILE A 118 4.65 0.42 7.61
CA ILE A 118 5.13 1.75 7.97
C ILE A 118 4.60 2.72 6.93
N ASN A 119 3.99 3.81 7.39
CA ASN A 119 3.42 4.83 6.51
C ASN A 119 3.80 6.25 6.95
N ARG A 120 3.74 7.18 6.00
CA ARG A 120 3.99 8.59 6.20
C ARG A 120 3.16 9.44 5.25
N GLN A 121 2.58 10.49 5.80
CA GLN A 121 1.95 11.60 5.09
C GLN A 121 2.92 12.78 5.00
N ILE A 122 3.10 13.36 3.82
CA ILE A 122 3.87 14.61 3.65
C ILE A 122 3.11 15.75 4.32
N GLY A 123 3.78 16.50 5.20
CA GLY A 123 3.14 17.57 5.98
C GLY A 123 2.19 17.08 7.07
N GLY A 124 2.11 15.76 7.30
CA GLY A 124 1.16 15.15 8.23
C GLY A 124 1.78 14.08 9.12
N ARG A 125 0.99 13.05 9.38
CA ARG A 125 1.30 12.00 10.35
C ARG A 125 2.20 10.93 9.74
N SER A 126 2.92 10.22 10.59
CA SER A 126 3.59 8.98 10.22
C SER A 126 3.31 7.93 11.27
N GLY A 127 3.30 6.67 10.89
CA GLY A 127 3.00 5.60 11.82
C GLY A 127 3.55 4.26 11.39
N MET A 128 3.41 3.31 12.29
CA MET A 128 3.75 1.92 12.08
C MET A 128 2.68 1.04 12.69
N THR A 129 2.32 -0.04 12.00
CA THR A 129 1.47 -1.10 12.53
C THR A 129 2.20 -2.42 12.40
N ALA A 130 2.33 -3.14 13.49
CA ALA A 130 2.85 -4.49 13.53
C ALA A 130 1.73 -5.44 13.99
N THR A 131 1.60 -6.58 13.33
CA THR A 131 0.60 -7.61 13.64
C THR A 131 1.27 -8.96 13.66
N GLY A 132 0.74 -9.87 14.47
CA GLY A 132 1.22 -11.24 14.54
C GLY A 132 0.10 -12.15 15.05
N SER A 133 -0.07 -13.31 14.44
CA SER A 133 -1.01 -14.33 14.87
C SER A 133 -0.45 -15.73 14.65
N GLY A 134 -0.98 -16.68 15.40
CA GLY A 134 -0.62 -18.09 15.38
C GLY A 134 -1.85 -18.97 15.57
N VAL A 135 -1.79 -20.15 14.96
CA VAL A 135 -2.79 -21.21 15.03
C VAL A 135 -2.11 -22.51 15.42
N TRP A 136 -2.66 -23.18 16.43
CA TRP A 136 -2.23 -24.47 16.92
C TRP A 136 -3.42 -25.43 16.86
N ASP A 137 -3.34 -26.40 15.97
CA ASP A 137 -4.25 -27.55 15.97
C ASP A 137 -3.79 -28.50 17.08
N LEU A 138 -4.56 -28.60 18.17
CA LEU A 138 -4.23 -29.45 19.31
C LEU A 138 -4.60 -30.91 19.03
N ASP A 139 -5.71 -31.10 18.32
CA ASP A 139 -6.17 -32.38 17.80
C ASP A 139 -6.97 -32.16 16.50
N LYS A 140 -7.66 -33.20 15.98
CA LYS A 140 -8.44 -33.13 14.73
C LYS A 140 -9.69 -32.25 14.82
N ASN A 141 -10.14 -31.97 16.03
CA ASN A 141 -11.40 -31.30 16.35
C ASN A 141 -11.17 -29.99 17.12
N THR A 142 -9.96 -29.74 17.64
CA THR A 142 -9.63 -28.65 18.54
C THR A 142 -8.56 -27.75 17.93
N ARG A 143 -8.91 -26.48 17.77
CA ARG A 143 -8.02 -25.42 17.28
C ARG A 143 -7.94 -24.28 18.28
N LEU A 144 -6.71 -23.89 18.59
CA LEU A 144 -6.40 -22.67 19.35
C LEU A 144 -5.77 -21.66 18.39
N SER A 145 -6.23 -20.41 18.40
CA SER A 145 -5.55 -19.30 17.73
C SER A 145 -5.34 -18.14 18.70
N ALA A 146 -4.24 -17.43 18.52
CA ALA A 146 -3.94 -16.23 19.28
C ALA A 146 -3.18 -15.24 18.41
N GLY A 147 -3.41 -13.96 18.61
CA GLY A 147 -2.73 -12.92 17.88
C GLY A 147 -2.84 -11.56 18.55
N GLY A 148 -2.17 -10.59 17.96
CA GLY A 148 -2.20 -9.23 18.43
C GLY A 148 -1.71 -8.25 17.38
N MET A 149 -1.90 -6.99 17.70
CA MET A 149 -1.48 -5.86 16.90
C MET A 149 -0.93 -4.76 17.81
N VAL A 150 0.07 -4.04 17.32
CA VAL A 150 0.55 -2.80 17.89
C VAL A 150 0.56 -1.76 16.79
N SER A 151 -0.17 -0.68 16.98
CA SER A 151 -0.16 0.47 16.08
C SER A 151 0.37 1.69 16.82
N LYS A 152 1.27 2.44 16.18
CA LYS A 152 1.85 3.65 16.77
C LYS A 152 1.94 4.74 15.72
N GLU A 153 1.32 5.87 16.04
CA GLU A 153 1.58 7.12 15.35
C GLU A 153 2.86 7.75 15.94
N PHE A 154 3.79 8.17 15.09
CA PHE A 154 5.02 8.82 15.53
C PHE A 154 4.77 10.30 15.83
N GLY A 155 5.33 10.78 16.95
CA GLY A 155 5.24 12.18 17.38
C GLY A 155 3.97 12.52 18.17
N HIS A 156 2.93 11.68 18.14
CA HIS A 156 1.67 11.90 18.85
C HIS A 156 1.10 10.57 19.36
N ARG A 157 0.39 10.60 20.49
CA ARG A 157 -0.35 9.48 21.11
C ARG A 157 0.50 8.31 21.63
N ARG A 158 -0.12 7.55 22.54
CA ARG A 158 0.41 6.26 23.03
C ARG A 158 0.16 5.19 21.96
N PRO A 159 0.97 4.12 21.90
CA PRO A 159 0.70 3.01 20.99
C PRO A 159 -0.62 2.33 21.36
N ASP A 160 -1.40 2.00 20.35
CA ASP A 160 -2.60 1.19 20.46
C ASP A 160 -2.20 -0.28 20.40
N VAL A 161 -2.67 -1.07 21.35
CA VAL A 161 -2.35 -2.50 21.46
C VAL A 161 -3.65 -3.29 21.48
N GLY A 162 -3.75 -4.28 20.59
CA GLY A 162 -4.85 -5.24 20.52
C GLY A 162 -4.34 -6.65 20.67
N VAL A 163 -5.11 -7.49 21.38
CA VAL A 163 -4.84 -8.92 21.54
C VAL A 163 -6.14 -9.68 21.33
N GLN A 164 -6.07 -10.80 20.62
CA GLN A 164 -7.20 -11.70 20.38
C GLN A 164 -6.75 -13.14 20.61
N ALA A 165 -7.63 -13.96 21.17
CA ALA A 165 -7.47 -15.40 21.25
C ALA A 165 -8.81 -16.07 20.98
N GLU A 166 -8.79 -17.19 20.28
CA GLU A 166 -9.97 -17.99 19.95
C GLU A 166 -9.66 -19.47 20.22
N PHE A 167 -10.62 -20.15 20.84
CA PHE A 167 -10.60 -21.59 21.03
C PHE A 167 -11.84 -22.16 20.36
N ARG A 168 -11.63 -23.08 19.43
CA ARG A 168 -12.69 -23.75 18.66
C ARG A 168 -12.59 -25.25 18.84
N HIS A 169 -13.73 -25.88 19.13
CA HIS A 169 -13.87 -27.33 19.21
C HIS A 169 -15.07 -27.76 18.37
N ASP A 170 -14.85 -28.61 17.37
CA ASP A 170 -15.89 -29.18 16.52
C ASP A 170 -16.29 -30.57 17.08
N TRP A 171 -17.56 -30.74 17.46
CA TRP A 171 -18.11 -31.95 18.10
C TRP A 171 -18.55 -33.02 17.09
#